data_AF-A0A960K883-F1
#
_entry.id   AF-A0A960K883-F1
#
_cell.length_a   1.000
_cell.length_b   1.000
_cell.length_c   1.000
_cell.angle_alpha   90.00
_cell.angle_beta   90.00
_cell.angle_gamma   90.00
#
_symmetry.space_group_name_H-M   'P 1'
#
loop_
_entity.id
_entity.type
_entity.pdbx_description
1 polymer ?
#
loop_
_entity_poly.entity_id
_entity_poly.type
_entity_poly.pdbx_seq_one_letter_code
_entity_poly.pdbx_strand_id
1 'polypeptide(L)'
;MRIALVAPAAVPPTIGGAERALAGTRAAIEELTPHEAELVTVPVVEDNLVDLLAAYETFAHLDLSAYDRIVVAKYPAWMVHHPHKTIWMMHPLRGLYDTYHLLGLPEQVPNPADHTFAMLHLMRQAHHRGAFDEFFER
;
A
#
# COMPACT_ATOMS: atom_id res chain seq x y z
N MET A 1 -9.70 20.02 9.99
CA MET A 1 -8.65 18.99 10.00
C MET A 1 -7.94 19.03 8.67
N ARG A 2 -6.64 18.74 8.65
CA ARG A 2 -5.89 18.40 7.44
C ARG A 2 -5.88 16.89 7.26
N ILE A 3 -6.38 16.42 6.12
CA ILE A 3 -6.59 15.00 5.84
C ILE A 3 -5.70 14.60 4.65
N ALA A 4 -4.86 13.59 4.82
CA ALA A 4 -4.13 12.99 3.69
C ALA A 4 -4.90 11.81 3.11
N LEU A 5 -5.15 11.83 1.81
CA LEU A 5 -5.58 10.68 1.01
C LEU A 5 -4.34 10.07 0.37
N VAL A 6 -3.94 8.88 0.84
CA VAL A 6 -2.64 8.28 0.54
C VAL A 6 -2.79 7.08 -0.39
N ALA A 7 -2.02 7.07 -1.48
CA ALA A 7 -2.04 5.99 -2.46
C ALA A 7 -0.71 5.85 -3.22
N PRO A 8 -0.39 4.68 -3.77
CA PRO A 8 0.65 4.57 -4.78
C PRO A 8 0.25 5.30 -6.07
N ALA A 9 1.23 5.87 -6.77
CA ALA A 9 1.11 6.33 -8.14
C ALA A 9 1.78 5.34 -9.09
N ALA A 10 1.09 4.99 -10.18
CA ALA A 10 1.64 4.13 -11.22
C ALA A 10 2.84 4.79 -11.91
N VAL A 11 3.81 3.98 -12.33
CA VAL A 11 4.94 4.37 -13.18
C VAL A 11 4.87 3.55 -14.47
N PRO A 12 4.58 4.16 -15.64
CA PRO A 12 4.33 5.59 -15.86
C PRO A 12 2.98 6.06 -15.28
N PRO A 13 2.83 7.37 -14.98
CA PRO A 13 1.59 7.92 -14.46
C PRO A 13 0.38 7.57 -15.32
N THR A 14 -0.64 6.99 -14.70
CA THR A 14 -1.87 6.54 -15.37
C THR A 14 -3.08 7.02 -14.59
N ILE A 15 -4.13 7.47 -15.29
CA ILE A 15 -5.40 7.88 -14.68
C ILE A 15 -6.45 6.79 -14.89
N GLY A 16 -6.62 5.93 -13.89
CA GLY A 16 -7.61 4.87 -13.82
C GLY A 16 -8.81 5.21 -12.93
N GLY A 17 -9.48 4.16 -12.46
CA GLY A 17 -10.63 4.28 -11.56
C GLY A 17 -10.22 4.70 -10.15
N ALA A 18 -9.08 4.22 -9.65
CA ALA A 18 -8.58 4.54 -8.32
C ALA A 18 -8.21 6.02 -8.20
N GLU A 19 -7.52 6.58 -9.19
CA GLU A 19 -7.11 7.99 -9.22
C GLU A 19 -8.33 8.91 -9.29
N ARG A 20 -9.32 8.55 -10.11
CA ARG A 20 -10.60 9.29 -10.19
C ARG A 20 -11.37 9.23 -8.87
N ALA A 21 -11.42 8.05 -8.23
CA ALA A 21 -12.09 7.88 -6.95
C ALA A 21 -11.44 8.74 -5.87
N LEU A 22 -10.11 8.72 -5.76
CA LEU A 22 -9.35 9.54 -4.82
C LEU A 22 -9.51 11.04 -5.07
N ALA A 23 -9.45 11.48 -6.33
CA ALA A 23 -9.68 12.88 -6.69
C ALA A 23 -11.11 13.33 -6.34
N GLY A 24 -12.12 12.48 -6.60
CA GLY A 24 -13.50 12.75 -6.22
C GLY A 24 -13.70 12.80 -4.70
N THR A 25 -13.05 11.89 -3.95
CA THR A 25 -13.07 11.92 -2.48
C THR A 25 -12.43 13.19 -1.93
N ARG A 26 -11.30 13.63 -2.50
CA ARG A 26 -10.67 14.90 -2.10
C ARG A 26 -11.65 16.06 -2.26
N ALA A 27 -12.20 16.21 -3.47
CA ALA A 27 -13.16 17.26 -3.79
C ALA A 27 -14.39 17.23 -2.87
N ALA A 28 -14.94 16.03 -2.61
CA ALA A 28 -16.09 15.88 -1.72
C ALA A 28 -15.78 16.28 -0.26
N ILE A 29 -14.58 16.00 0.25
CA ILE A 29 -14.17 16.46 1.58
C ILE A 29 -14.10 17.99 1.62
N GLU A 30 -13.46 18.59 0.62
CA GLU A 30 -13.27 20.05 0.53
C GLU A 30 -14.61 20.80 0.32
N GLU A 31 -15.55 20.22 -0.41
CA GLU A 31 -16.85 20.83 -0.72
C GLU A 31 -17.88 20.65 0.39
N LEU A 32 -17.93 19.47 1.02
CA LEU A 32 -19.02 19.10 1.93
C LEU A 32 -18.66 19.30 3.41
N THR A 33 -17.42 19.65 3.72
CA THR A 33 -16.92 19.78 5.11
C THR A 33 -15.98 20.98 5.26
N PRO A 34 -15.73 21.48 6.48
CA PRO A 34 -14.73 22.53 6.72
C PRO A 34 -13.30 21.94 6.81
N HIS A 35 -13.03 20.80 6.19
CA HIS A 35 -11.73 20.12 6.26
C HIS A 35 -10.94 20.29 4.97
N GLU A 36 -9.62 20.32 5.10
CA GLU A 36 -8.69 20.35 3.97
C GLU A 36 -8.28 18.91 3.65
N ALA A 37 -8.19 18.58 2.36
CA ALA A 37 -7.76 17.26 1.91
C ALA A 37 -6.64 17.36 0.87
N GLU A 38 -5.60 16.56 1.04
CA GLU A 38 -4.47 16.48 0.11
C GLU A 38 -4.29 15.06 -0.41
N LEU A 39 -3.94 14.94 -1.69
CA LEU A 39 -3.53 13.66 -2.26
C LEU A 39 -2.02 13.49 -2.07
N VAL A 40 -1.64 12.53 -1.23
CA VAL A 40 -0.25 12.14 -1.02
C VAL A 40 0.02 10.88 -1.82
N THR A 41 0.65 11.04 -2.98
CA THR A 41 0.96 9.90 -3.87
C THR A 41 2.45 9.62 -3.93
N VAL A 42 2.81 8.35 -3.82
CA VAL A 42 4.20 7.89 -3.90
C VAL A 42 4.35 7.01 -5.14
N PRO A 43 5.28 7.32 -6.07
CA PRO A 43 5.55 6.45 -7.22
C PRO A 43 5.93 5.04 -6.77
N VAL A 44 5.29 4.03 -7.37
CA VAL A 44 5.58 2.62 -7.09
C VAL A 44 5.82 1.87 -8.39
N VAL A 45 6.94 1.12 -8.41
CA VAL A 45 7.21 0.08 -9.39
C VAL A 45 6.90 -1.25 -8.71
N GLU A 46 6.08 -2.09 -9.35
CA GLU A 46 5.63 -3.38 -8.79
C GLU A 46 5.94 -4.56 -9.75
N ASP A 47 7.00 -4.42 -10.55
CA ASP A 47 7.37 -5.38 -11.60
C ASP A 47 7.96 -6.69 -11.06
N ASN A 48 8.56 -6.63 -9.86
CA ASN A 48 9.12 -7.79 -9.18
C ASN A 48 8.97 -7.65 -7.65
N LEU A 49 9.29 -8.73 -6.93
CA LEU A 49 9.17 -8.80 -5.48
C LEU A 49 10.02 -7.74 -4.78
N VAL A 50 11.25 -7.50 -5.23
CA VAL A 50 12.19 -6.56 -4.58
C VAL A 50 11.65 -5.13 -4.66
N ASP A 51 11.21 -4.70 -5.84
CA ASP A 51 10.63 -3.36 -6.03
C ASP A 51 9.34 -3.18 -5.21
N LEU A 52 8.51 -4.21 -5.17
CA LEU A 52 7.30 -4.20 -4.35
C LEU A 52 7.64 -4.05 -2.86
N LEU A 53 8.61 -4.82 -2.34
CA LEU A 53 9.05 -4.74 -0.94
C LEU A 53 9.61 -3.36 -0.59
N ALA A 54 10.44 -2.78 -1.47
CA ALA A 54 10.94 -1.42 -1.31
C ALA A 54 9.82 -0.39 -1.24
N ALA A 55 8.73 -0.58 -1.99
CA ALA A 55 7.55 0.26 -1.88
C ALA A 55 6.81 0.08 -0.55
N TYR A 56 6.67 -1.14 -0.04
CA TYR A 56 6.13 -1.40 1.30
C TYR A 56 6.96 -0.72 2.40
N GLU A 57 8.30 -0.78 2.31
CA GLU A 57 9.22 -0.10 3.22
C GLU A 57 9.08 1.42 3.15
N THR A 58 9.04 1.98 1.94
CA THR A 58 8.86 3.41 1.70
C THR A 58 7.61 3.93 2.40
N PHE A 59 6.48 3.21 2.27
CA PHE A 59 5.25 3.59 2.97
C PHE A 59 5.31 3.32 4.48
N ALA A 60 6.04 2.32 4.94
CA ALA A 60 6.20 2.05 6.37
C ALA A 60 6.90 3.20 7.11
N HIS A 61 7.84 3.85 6.42
CA HIS A 61 8.65 4.99 6.91
C HIS A 61 8.09 6.37 6.51
N LEU A 62 7.02 6.44 5.71
CA LEU A 62 6.43 7.71 5.31
C LEU A 62 5.81 8.44 6.52
N ASP A 63 6.42 9.56 6.91
CA ASP A 63 5.93 10.41 7.99
C ASP A 63 4.82 11.34 7.49
N LEU A 64 3.62 11.16 8.04
CA LEU A 64 2.44 12.00 7.80
C LEU A 64 1.92 12.64 9.08
N SER A 65 2.78 12.86 10.09
CA SER A 65 2.44 13.50 11.37
C SER A 65 1.91 14.93 11.24
N ALA A 66 2.13 15.58 10.10
CA ALA A 66 1.58 16.91 9.78
C ALA A 66 0.06 16.90 9.46
N TYR A 67 -0.55 15.72 9.30
CA TYR A 67 -1.99 15.57 9.04
C TYR A 67 -2.71 15.10 10.29
N ASP A 68 -3.93 15.60 10.52
CA ASP A 68 -4.74 15.16 11.66
C ASP A 68 -5.28 13.74 11.46
N ARG A 69 -5.46 13.33 10.20
CA ARG A 69 -5.97 12.02 9.80
C ARG A 69 -5.45 11.62 8.43
N ILE A 70 -5.29 10.31 8.22
CA ILE A 70 -4.99 9.75 6.92
C ILE A 70 -6.05 8.73 6.48
N VAL A 71 -6.29 8.65 5.18
CA VAL A 71 -7.07 7.61 4.52
C VAL A 71 -6.17 6.91 3.51
N VAL A 72 -5.91 5.62 3.69
CA VAL A 72 -5.03 4.83 2.80
C VAL A 72 -5.88 3.94 1.89
N ALA A 73 -5.68 4.02 0.58
CA ALA A 73 -6.63 3.46 -0.40
C ALA A 73 -6.23 2.10 -1.02
N LYS A 74 -4.94 1.90 -1.28
CA LYS A 74 -4.40 0.70 -1.96
C LYS A 74 -3.07 0.30 -1.31
N TYR A 75 -2.74 -0.99 -1.34
CA TYR A 75 -1.37 -1.42 -1.10
C TYR A 75 -0.41 -0.72 -2.09
N PRO A 76 0.84 -0.40 -1.71
CA PRO A 76 1.44 -0.59 -0.40
C PRO A 76 1.16 0.54 0.62
N ALA A 77 0.34 1.54 0.29
CA ALA A 77 0.04 2.67 1.19
C ALA A 77 -0.57 2.27 2.54
N TRP A 78 -1.07 1.05 2.66
CA TRP A 78 -1.52 0.49 3.94
C TRP A 78 -0.40 0.33 4.97
N MET A 79 0.87 0.49 4.63
CA MET A 79 1.97 0.40 5.61
C MET A 79 2.18 1.66 6.44
N VAL A 80 1.66 2.80 5.98
CA VAL A 80 1.78 4.07 6.69
C VAL A 80 1.23 3.94 8.10
N HIS A 81 1.96 4.48 9.07
CA HIS A 81 1.51 4.56 10.45
C HIS A 81 1.11 5.95 10.82
N HIS A 82 -0.08 6.00 11.41
CA HIS A 82 -0.66 7.22 11.88
C HIS A 82 -1.67 6.87 12.97
N PRO A 83 -1.70 7.60 14.11
CA PRO A 83 -2.64 7.33 15.20
C PRO A 83 -4.11 7.43 14.76
N HIS A 84 -4.37 8.22 13.72
CA HIS A 84 -5.69 8.39 13.12
C HIS A 84 -5.68 7.95 11.66
N LYS A 85 -5.62 6.64 11.44
CA LYS A 85 -5.61 6.03 10.11
C LYS A 85 -6.93 5.34 9.82
N THR A 86 -7.49 5.60 8.64
CA THR A 86 -8.60 4.85 8.07
C THR A 86 -8.11 4.10 6.83
N ILE A 87 -8.43 2.81 6.71
CA ILE A 87 -8.17 2.04 5.49
C ILE A 87 -9.43 2.05 4.64
N TRP A 88 -9.37 2.71 3.48
CA TRP A 88 -10.39 2.58 2.45
C TRP A 88 -9.92 1.53 1.44
N MET A 89 -10.10 0.26 1.78
CA MET A 89 -9.57 -0.83 0.98
C MET A 89 -10.29 -0.91 -0.38
N MET A 90 -9.63 -0.46 -1.45
CA MET A 90 -10.11 -0.66 -2.81
C MET A 90 -9.99 -2.15 -3.19
N HIS A 91 -8.79 -2.64 -3.52
CA HIS A 91 -8.49 -4.07 -3.68
C HIS A 91 -6.99 -4.40 -3.47
N PRO A 92 -6.65 -5.57 -2.88
CA PRO A 92 -5.26 -6.00 -2.61
C PRO A 92 -4.55 -6.67 -3.80
N LEU A 93 -4.96 -6.41 -5.06
CA LEU A 93 -4.54 -7.08 -6.32
C LEU A 93 -5.57 -8.10 -6.87
N ARG A 94 -6.85 -7.72 -6.91
CA ARG A 94 -7.95 -8.58 -7.38
C ARG A 94 -7.70 -9.20 -8.77
N GLY A 95 -7.11 -8.44 -9.69
CA GLY A 95 -6.79 -8.94 -11.04
C GLY A 95 -5.88 -10.17 -11.01
N LEU A 96 -4.90 -10.23 -10.10
CA LEU A 96 -4.04 -11.40 -9.97
C LEU A 96 -4.83 -12.59 -9.41
N TYR A 97 -5.49 -12.45 -8.26
CA TYR A 97 -6.17 -13.59 -7.61
C TYR A 97 -7.33 -14.12 -8.46
N ASP A 98 -8.13 -13.24 -9.06
CA ASP A 98 -9.28 -13.62 -9.88
C ASP A 98 -8.82 -14.37 -11.16
N THR A 99 -7.59 -14.13 -11.64
CA THR A 99 -7.07 -14.76 -12.87
C THR A 99 -5.98 -15.79 -12.63
N TYR A 100 -5.50 -15.96 -11.40
CA TYR A 100 -4.35 -16.82 -11.09
C TYR A 100 -4.57 -18.27 -11.55
N HIS A 101 -5.77 -18.78 -11.29
CA HIS A 101 -6.18 -20.13 -11.70
C HIS A 101 -6.15 -20.34 -13.23
N LEU A 102 -6.32 -19.27 -14.03
CA LEU A 102 -6.26 -19.33 -15.49
C LEU A 102 -4.83 -19.59 -15.99
N LEU A 103 -3.82 -19.25 -15.19
CA LEU A 103 -2.42 -19.41 -15.54
C LEU A 103 -1.86 -20.78 -15.14
N GLY A 104 -2.60 -21.57 -14.34
CA GLY A 104 -2.13 -22.87 -13.85
C GLY A 104 -0.84 -22.80 -13.02
N LEU A 105 -0.54 -21.63 -12.44
CA LEU A 105 0.66 -21.40 -11.65
C LEU A 105 0.53 -21.97 -10.22
N PRO A 106 1.63 -22.41 -9.60
CA PRO A 106 1.58 -23.00 -8.26
C PRO A 106 1.29 -21.94 -7.19
N GLU A 107 0.34 -22.22 -6.29
CA GLU A 107 0.01 -21.35 -5.15
C GLU A 107 1.09 -21.35 -4.05
N GLN A 108 1.98 -22.34 -4.07
CA GLN A 108 3.15 -22.41 -3.21
C GLN A 108 4.40 -22.12 -4.03
N VAL A 109 5.30 -21.31 -3.48
CA VAL A 109 6.61 -21.05 -4.11
C VAL A 109 7.44 -22.34 -4.01
N PRO A 110 7.73 -23.03 -5.12
CA PRO A 110 8.53 -24.25 -5.08
C PRO A 110 10.01 -23.86 -4.91
N ASN A 111 10.70 -24.50 -3.96
CA ASN A 111 12.12 -24.25 -3.67
C ASN A 111 12.47 -22.76 -3.56
N PRO A 112 11.83 -22.01 -2.64
CA PRO A 112 12.12 -20.59 -2.46
C PRO A 112 13.60 -20.43 -2.14
N ALA A 113 14.23 -19.38 -2.70
CA ALA A 113 15.56 -18.98 -2.26
C ALA A 113 15.55 -18.68 -0.75
N ASP A 114 16.70 -18.81 -0.09
CA ASP A 114 16.80 -18.70 1.37
C ASP A 114 16.18 -17.40 1.92
N HIS A 115 16.38 -16.27 1.21
CA HIS A 115 15.78 -14.98 1.57
C HIS A 115 14.25 -14.99 1.45
N THR A 116 13.70 -15.51 0.34
CA THR A 116 12.25 -15.66 0.17
C THR A 116 11.65 -16.58 1.24
N PHE A 117 12.34 -17.67 1.57
CA PHE A 117 11.91 -18.59 2.62
C PHE A 117 11.87 -17.90 4.00
N ALA A 118 12.94 -17.21 4.37
CA ALA A 118 13.03 -16.47 5.62
C ALA A 118 11.93 -15.40 5.73
N MET A 119 11.70 -14.66 4.65
CA MET A 119 10.64 -13.66 4.56
C MET A 119 9.26 -14.28 4.76
N LEU A 120 8.93 -15.35 4.02
CA LEU A 120 7.65 -16.06 4.17
C LEU A 120 7.47 -16.64 5.58
N HIS A 121 8.55 -17.12 6.20
CA HIS A 121 8.53 -17.62 7.57
C HIS A 121 8.22 -16.51 8.58
N LEU A 122 8.90 -15.36 8.45
CA LEU A 122 8.69 -14.20 9.31
C LEU A 122 7.25 -13.68 9.18
N MET A 123 6.72 -13.54 7.96
CA MET A 123 5.34 -13.10 7.73
C MET A 123 4.27 -14.01 8.36
N ARG A 124 4.56 -15.31 8.50
CA ARG A 124 3.66 -16.30 9.13
C ARG A 124 3.69 -16.26 10.65
N GLN A 125 4.74 -15.70 11.25
CA GLN A 125 4.94 -15.70 12.70
C GLN A 125 4.76 -14.32 13.32
N ALA A 126 5.14 -13.26 12.59
CA ALA A 126 5.13 -11.89 13.07
C ALA A 126 4.01 -11.09 12.38
N HIS A 127 2.97 -10.79 13.17
CA HIS A 127 1.83 -9.98 12.74
C HIS A 127 1.78 -8.62 13.47
N HIS A 128 2.94 -8.09 13.85
CA HIS A 128 3.06 -6.83 14.58
C HIS A 128 4.09 -5.91 13.91
N ARG A 129 3.84 -4.60 13.99
CA ARG A 129 4.66 -3.58 13.31
C ARG A 129 6.13 -3.57 13.76
N GLY A 130 6.41 -3.93 15.02
CA GLY A 130 7.78 -3.99 15.54
C GLY A 130 8.68 -5.00 14.85
N ALA A 131 8.13 -5.93 14.06
CA ALA A 131 8.89 -6.88 13.26
C ALA A 131 9.31 -6.34 11.89
N PHE A 132 8.90 -5.12 11.51
CA PHE A 132 9.18 -4.58 10.18
C PHE A 132 10.66 -4.24 9.99
N ASP A 133 11.34 -3.72 11.02
CA ASP A 133 12.77 -3.42 10.94
C ASP A 133 13.55 -4.72 10.68
N GLU A 134 13.27 -5.78 11.44
CA GLU A 134 13.85 -7.11 11.20
C GLU A 134 13.48 -7.69 9.81
N PHE A 135 12.28 -7.37 9.32
CA PHE A 135 11.80 -7.85 8.03
C PHE A 135 12.50 -7.18 6.85
N PHE A 136 12.74 -5.86 6.92
CA PHE A 136 13.37 -5.11 5.83
C PHE A 136 14.91 -5.20 5.84
N GLU A 137 15.52 -5.55 6.97
CA GLU A 137 16.98 -5.74 7.07
C GLU A 137 17.50 -7.08 6.49
N ARG A 138 16.62 -8.00 6.09
CA ARG A 138 16.96 -9.37 5.60
C ARG A 138 16.81 -9.52 4.09
#